data_AF-A0A8J8J7H3-F1
#
_entry.id   AF-A0A8J8J7H3-F1
#
_cell.length_a   1.000
_cell.length_b   1.000
_cell.length_c   1.000
_cell.angle_alpha   90.00
_cell.angle_beta   90.00
_cell.angle_gamma   90.00
#
_symmetry.space_group_name_H-M   'P 1'
#
loop_
_entity.id
_entity.type
_entity.pdbx_description
1 polymer ?
#
loop_
_entity_poly.entity_id
_entity_poly.type
_entity_poly.pdbx_seq_one_letter_code
_entity_poly.pdbx_strand_id
1 'polypeptide(L)'
;EGEESYDVEKEAREKHIMEMKKKLAVAWGIGIPLFASAQLHRFGIEIPNLIYIQFLLATLAIIYAGRDIFGKALNSLKHKSLNMEVMYSMGIGSAYFASVLATIGIIPREFNFYEASVLLMAFLLLGRYLETLAKGRTSEAIKKLMGLQAKKATVIR
;
A
#
# COMPACT_ATOMS: atom_id res chain seq x y z
N GLU A 1 18.35 25.39 -17.42
CA GLU A 1 17.41 25.40 -16.28
C GLU A 1 16.17 24.52 -16.49
N GLY A 2 15.47 24.58 -17.64
CA GLY A 2 14.27 23.75 -17.88
C GLY A 2 14.49 22.25 -18.10
N GLU A 3 15.59 21.84 -18.74
CA GLU A 3 15.89 20.41 -18.99
C GLU A 3 16.38 19.67 -17.73
N GLU A 4 17.25 20.31 -16.94
CA GLU A 4 17.72 19.77 -15.65
C GLU A 4 16.56 19.57 -14.66
N SER A 5 15.63 20.53 -14.57
CA SER A 5 14.46 20.40 -13.70
C SER A 5 13.53 19.25 -14.13
N TYR A 6 13.45 18.97 -15.44
CA TYR A 6 12.61 17.90 -15.98
C TYR A 6 13.17 16.50 -15.67
N ASP A 7 14.48 16.32 -15.81
CA ASP A 7 15.12 15.04 -15.50
C ASP A 7 15.07 14.71 -14.00
N VAL A 8 15.21 15.70 -13.13
CA VAL A 8 15.09 15.51 -11.66
C VAL A 8 13.68 15.06 -11.26
N GLU A 9 12.62 15.67 -11.82
CA GLU A 9 11.24 15.25 -11.56
C GLU A 9 10.98 13.81 -12.01
N LYS A 10 11.52 13.43 -13.16
CA LYS A 10 11.35 12.08 -13.73
C LYS A 10 12.06 11.04 -12.88
N GLU A 11 13.29 11.31 -12.44
CA GLU A 11 14.05 10.40 -11.58
C GLU A 11 13.39 10.21 -10.21
N ALA A 12 12.91 11.28 -9.59
CA ALA A 12 12.17 11.21 -8.32
C ALA A 12 10.90 10.36 -8.44
N ARG A 13 10.18 10.49 -9.56
CA ARG A 13 8.99 9.70 -9.87
C ARG A 13 9.32 8.21 -10.02
N GLU A 14 10.36 7.88 -10.77
CA GLU A 14 10.79 6.49 -10.97
C GLU A 14 11.20 5.85 -9.64
N LYS A 15 11.96 6.56 -8.80
CA LYS A 15 12.32 6.11 -7.45
C LYS A 15 11.08 5.82 -6.60
N HIS A 16 10.10 6.72 -6.59
CA HIS A 16 8.84 6.51 -5.85
C HIS A 16 8.07 5.29 -6.35
N ILE A 17 7.97 5.09 -7.67
CA ILE A 17 7.31 3.90 -8.25
C ILE A 17 8.05 2.61 -7.86
N MET A 18 9.38 2.63 -7.88
CA MET A 18 10.20 1.48 -7.47
C MET A 18 10.03 1.15 -5.98
N GLU A 19 9.93 2.16 -5.12
CA GLU A 19 9.64 1.96 -3.70
C GLU A 19 8.25 1.34 -3.49
N MET A 20 7.22 1.82 -4.19
CA MET A 20 5.88 1.23 -4.15
C MET A 20 5.88 -0.23 -4.60
N LYS A 21 6.62 -0.56 -5.68
CA LYS A 21 6.78 -1.95 -6.14
C LYS A 21 7.42 -2.84 -5.09
N LYS A 22 8.46 -2.36 -4.40
CA LYS A 22 9.13 -3.11 -3.32
C LYS A 22 8.17 -3.37 -2.15
N LYS A 23 7.45 -2.34 -1.69
CA LYS A 23 6.44 -2.47 -0.61
C LYS A 23 5.34 -3.45 -1.00
N LEU A 24 4.87 -3.36 -2.25
CA LEU A 24 3.87 -4.29 -2.80
C LEU A 24 4.38 -5.73 -2.84
N ALA A 25 5.61 -5.95 -3.32
CA ALA A 25 6.23 -7.27 -3.40
C ALA A 25 6.39 -7.90 -2.01
N VAL A 26 6.83 -7.12 -1.02
CA VAL A 26 6.92 -7.59 0.38
C VAL A 26 5.54 -7.92 0.94
N ALA A 27 4.55 -7.04 0.72
CA ALA A 27 3.19 -7.26 1.23
C ALA A 27 2.54 -8.52 0.65
N TRP A 28 2.67 -8.76 -0.67
CA TRP A 28 2.19 -9.99 -1.30
C TRP A 28 3.03 -11.22 -0.95
N GLY A 29 4.35 -11.06 -0.87
CA GLY A 29 5.29 -12.12 -0.51
C GLY A 29 5.06 -12.65 0.90
N ILE A 30 4.57 -11.81 1.82
CA ILE A 30 4.16 -12.23 3.17
C ILE A 30 2.67 -12.62 3.21
N GLY A 31 1.81 -11.87 2.52
CA GLY A 31 0.36 -12.09 2.52
C GLY A 31 -0.05 -13.45 1.96
N ILE A 32 0.61 -13.93 0.90
CA ILE A 32 0.30 -15.25 0.30
C ILE A 32 0.62 -16.40 1.27
N PRO A 33 1.83 -16.48 1.88
CA PRO A 33 2.10 -17.49 2.91
C PRO A 33 1.14 -17.43 4.10
N LEU A 34 0.80 -16.22 4.59
CA LEU A 34 -0.17 -16.07 5.68
C LEU A 34 -1.53 -16.65 5.28
N PHE A 35 -2.03 -16.29 4.10
CA PHE A 35 -3.29 -16.82 3.56
C PHE A 35 -3.25 -18.34 3.41
N ALA A 36 -2.18 -18.88 2.82
CA ALA A 36 -2.00 -20.32 2.69
C ALA A 36 -2.02 -21.03 4.05
N SER A 37 -1.34 -20.46 5.06
CA SER A 37 -1.32 -21.01 6.42
C SER A 37 -2.70 -21.00 7.09
N ALA A 38 -3.51 -19.97 6.85
CA ALA A 38 -4.89 -19.91 7.35
C ALA A 38 -5.78 -20.96 6.69
N GLN A 39 -5.56 -21.24 5.40
CA GLN A 39 -6.28 -22.29 4.69
C GLN A 39 -5.89 -23.69 5.18
N LEU A 40 -4.60 -23.96 5.42
CA LEU A 40 -4.12 -25.26 5.92
C LEU A 40 -4.78 -25.64 7.25
N HIS A 41 -5.00 -24.67 8.15
CA HIS A 41 -5.70 -24.92 9.41
C HIS A 41 -7.14 -25.39 9.17
N ARG A 42 -7.85 -24.83 8.17
CA ARG A 42 -9.19 -25.27 7.77
C ARG A 42 -9.23 -26.68 7.18
N PHE A 43 -8.12 -27.14 6.61
CA PHE A 43 -7.96 -28.52 6.11
C PHE A 43 -7.54 -29.52 7.20
N GLY A 44 -7.51 -29.11 8.49
CA GLY A 44 -7.22 -29.99 9.61
C GLY A 44 -5.72 -30.19 9.88
N ILE A 45 -4.85 -29.43 9.24
CA ILE A 45 -3.40 -29.44 9.51
C ILE A 45 -3.12 -28.42 10.60
N GLU A 46 -2.97 -28.90 11.84
CA GLU A 46 -2.60 -28.05 12.97
C GLU A 46 -1.08 -27.97 13.08
N ILE A 47 -0.54 -26.78 12.82
CA ILE A 47 0.87 -26.48 13.07
C ILE A 47 0.97 -25.84 14.45
N PRO A 48 1.64 -26.47 15.43
CA PRO A 48 1.83 -25.88 16.74
C PRO A 48 2.51 -24.51 16.62
N ASN A 49 2.07 -23.54 17.43
CA ASN A 49 2.66 -22.19 17.52
C ASN A 49 2.60 -21.35 16.22
N LEU A 50 1.81 -21.74 15.23
CA LEU A 50 1.67 -21.02 13.95
C LEU A 50 1.25 -19.56 14.13
N ILE A 51 0.42 -19.27 15.13
CA ILE A 51 -0.04 -17.91 15.45
C ILE A 51 1.11 -16.94 15.75
N TYR A 52 2.19 -17.40 16.38
CA TYR A 52 3.36 -16.57 16.66
C TYR A 52 4.19 -16.28 15.40
N ILE A 53 4.27 -17.24 14.48
CA ILE A 53 4.90 -17.07 13.18
C ILE A 53 4.09 -16.06 12.35
N GLN A 54 2.77 -16.21 12.33
CA GLN A 54 1.87 -15.29 11.65
C GLN A 54 1.97 -13.87 12.22
N PHE A 55 2.02 -13.73 13.54
CA PHE A 55 2.25 -12.47 14.22
C PHE A 55 3.55 -11.81 13.76
N LEU A 56 4.68 -12.54 13.79
CA LEU A 56 5.98 -11.99 13.39
C LEU A 56 5.97 -11.52 11.93
N LEU A 57 5.48 -12.36 11.03
CA LEU A 57 5.39 -12.05 9.60
C LEU A 57 4.49 -10.84 9.32
N ALA A 58 3.29 -10.81 9.92
CA ALA A 58 2.36 -9.70 9.75
C ALA A 58 2.91 -8.38 10.32
N THR A 59 3.56 -8.44 11.49
CA THR A 59 4.22 -7.29 12.11
C THR A 59 5.29 -6.71 11.19
N LEU A 60 6.16 -7.56 10.63
CA LEU A 60 7.22 -7.13 9.71
C LEU A 60 6.63 -6.50 8.43
N ALA A 61 5.58 -7.12 7.87
CA ALA A 61 4.88 -6.57 6.70
C ALA A 61 4.29 -5.19 7.00
N ILE A 62 3.58 -5.04 8.12
CA ILE A 62 2.88 -3.79 8.49
C ILE A 62 3.88 -2.67 8.83
N ILE A 63 4.96 -2.97 9.57
CA ILE A 63 5.97 -1.96 9.89
C ILE A 63 6.67 -1.47 8.62
N TYR A 64 6.99 -2.36 7.68
CA TYR A 64 7.71 -1.99 6.47
C TYR A 64 6.80 -1.34 5.42
N ALA A 65 5.74 -2.04 5.00
CA ALA A 65 4.87 -1.62 3.91
C ALA A 65 3.72 -0.70 4.36
N GLY A 66 3.30 -0.81 5.62
CA GLY A 66 2.20 -0.04 6.20
C GLY A 66 2.58 1.34 6.73
N ARG A 67 3.87 1.62 6.95
CA ARG A 67 4.34 2.88 7.56
C ARG A 67 3.74 4.13 6.92
N ASP A 68 3.71 4.20 5.59
CA ASP A 68 3.17 5.37 4.87
C ASP A 68 1.65 5.50 5.02
N ILE A 69 0.94 4.36 5.08
CA ILE A 69 -0.52 4.32 5.22
C ILE A 69 -0.90 4.87 6.59
N PHE A 70 -0.31 4.33 7.65
CA PHE A 70 -0.56 4.77 9.02
C PHE A 70 -0.04 6.20 9.26
N GLY A 71 1.12 6.57 8.72
CA GLY A 71 1.65 7.93 8.82
C GLY A 71 0.72 8.97 8.22
N LYS A 72 0.19 8.72 7.01
CA LYS A 72 -0.78 9.63 6.37
C LYS A 72 -2.10 9.67 7.12
N ALA A 73 -2.62 8.53 7.57
CA ALA A 73 -3.85 8.46 8.36
C ALA A 73 -3.74 9.26 9.67
N LEU A 74 -2.63 9.10 10.40
CA LEU A 74 -2.35 9.86 11.62
C LEU A 74 -2.30 11.36 11.34
N ASN A 75 -1.67 11.76 10.24
CA ASN A 75 -1.64 13.16 9.84
C ASN A 75 -3.05 13.68 9.53
N SER A 76 -3.88 12.92 8.82
CA SER A 76 -5.26 13.31 8.51
C SER A 76 -6.14 13.43 9.76
N LEU A 77 -6.00 12.51 10.71
CA LEU A 77 -6.68 12.57 12.01
C LEU A 77 -6.27 13.80 12.81
N LYS A 78 -4.98 14.18 12.83
CA LYS A 78 -4.51 15.41 13.49
C LYS A 78 -5.18 16.66 12.91
N HIS A 79 -5.47 16.66 11.61
CA HIS A 79 -6.18 17.74 10.93
C HIS A 79 -7.71 17.58 10.97
N LYS A 80 -8.24 16.68 11.79
CA LYS A 80 -9.68 16.38 11.94
C LYS A 80 -10.37 16.03 10.60
N SER A 81 -9.63 15.40 9.70
CA SER A 81 -10.12 14.96 8.39
C SER A 81 -10.21 13.44 8.33
N LEU A 82 -11.38 12.94 7.93
CA LEU A 82 -11.63 11.52 7.69
C LEU A 82 -11.57 11.26 6.19
N ASN A 83 -10.41 10.80 5.72
CA ASN A 83 -10.18 10.47 4.31
C ASN A 83 -9.95 8.96 4.11
N MET A 84 -9.67 8.58 2.86
CA MET A 84 -9.39 7.20 2.48
C MET A 84 -8.31 6.56 3.37
N GLU A 85 -7.22 7.27 3.65
CA GLU A 85 -6.12 6.80 4.50
C GLU A 85 -6.60 6.39 5.88
N VAL A 86 -7.46 7.20 6.50
CA VAL A 86 -8.04 6.88 7.82
C VAL A 86 -8.88 5.61 7.73
N MET A 87 -9.82 5.53 6.79
CA MET A 87 -10.68 4.35 6.62
C MET A 87 -9.87 3.06 6.43
N TYR A 88 -8.88 3.08 5.53
CA TYR A 88 -8.05 1.91 5.29
C TYR A 88 -7.18 1.54 6.47
N SER A 89 -6.57 2.53 7.14
CA SER A 89 -5.74 2.29 8.33
C SER A 89 -6.54 1.68 9.47
N MET A 90 -7.81 2.08 9.65
CA MET A 90 -8.71 1.50 10.65
C MET A 90 -9.04 0.04 10.33
N GLY A 91 -9.30 -0.30 9.06
CA GLY A 91 -9.57 -1.69 8.66
C GLY A 91 -8.36 -2.61 8.89
N ILE A 92 -7.19 -2.21 8.39
CA ILE A 92 -5.93 -2.96 8.53
C ILE A 92 -5.55 -3.06 10.02
N GLY A 93 -5.61 -1.93 10.73
CA GLY A 93 -5.24 -1.83 12.14
C GLY A 93 -6.18 -2.62 13.06
N SER A 94 -7.49 -2.57 12.84
CA SER A 94 -8.47 -3.33 13.64
C SER A 94 -8.24 -4.84 13.51
N ALA A 95 -8.06 -5.34 12.29
CA ALA A 95 -7.78 -6.75 12.05
C ALA A 95 -6.46 -7.19 12.70
N TYR A 96 -5.40 -6.40 12.55
CA TYR A 96 -4.11 -6.68 13.17
C TYR A 96 -4.20 -6.67 14.70
N PHE A 97 -4.85 -5.66 15.28
CA PHE A 97 -4.95 -5.52 16.73
C PHE A 97 -5.76 -6.66 17.36
N ALA A 98 -6.89 -7.04 16.76
CA ALA A 98 -7.64 -8.23 17.19
C ALA A 98 -6.75 -9.49 17.17
N SER A 99 -5.98 -9.68 16.09
CA SER A 99 -5.05 -10.81 15.98
C SER A 99 -3.95 -10.80 17.05
N VAL A 100 -3.44 -9.62 17.41
CA VAL A 100 -2.47 -9.46 18.50
C VAL A 100 -3.10 -9.83 19.84
N LEU A 101 -4.31 -9.35 20.15
CA LEU A 101 -5.03 -9.72 21.36
C LEU A 101 -5.28 -11.24 21.44
N ALA A 102 -5.58 -11.87 20.30
CA ALA A 102 -5.75 -13.33 20.20
C ALA A 102 -4.43 -14.07 20.45
N THR A 103 -3.31 -13.53 19.97
CA THR A 103 -1.97 -14.10 20.14
C THR A 103 -1.51 -14.10 21.59
N ILE A 104 -1.79 -13.02 22.33
CA ILE A 104 -1.45 -12.91 23.76
C ILE A 104 -2.49 -13.51 24.70
N GLY A 105 -3.58 -14.07 24.15
CA GLY A 105 -4.60 -14.81 24.91
C GLY A 105 -5.64 -13.93 25.62
N ILE A 106 -5.78 -12.66 25.26
CA ILE A 106 -6.84 -11.78 25.80
C ILE A 106 -8.21 -12.12 25.20
N ILE A 107 -8.24 -12.51 23.92
CA ILE A 107 -9.45 -12.94 23.22
C ILE A 107 -9.25 -14.33 22.59
N PRO A 108 -10.33 -15.03 22.17
CA PRO A 108 -10.20 -16.34 21.54
C PRO A 108 -9.32 -16.31 20.28
N ARG A 109 -8.61 -17.43 20.03
CA ARG A 109 -7.73 -17.57 18.86
C ARG A 109 -8.45 -17.53 17.52
N GLU A 110 -9.77 -17.69 17.52
CA GLU A 110 -10.63 -17.54 16.34
C GLU A 110 -10.61 -16.10 15.77
N PHE A 111 -10.27 -15.10 16.59
CA PHE A 111 -10.11 -13.71 16.15
C PHE A 111 -8.73 -13.42 15.53
N ASN A 112 -8.10 -14.45 14.98
CA ASN A 112 -6.85 -14.33 14.23
C ASN A 112 -7.14 -13.95 12.77
N PHE A 113 -6.75 -12.72 12.41
CA PHE A 113 -6.99 -12.09 11.12
C PHE A 113 -5.69 -11.50 10.53
N TYR A 114 -4.53 -12.08 10.85
CA TYR A 114 -3.25 -11.59 10.33
C TYR A 114 -3.20 -11.62 8.80
N GLU A 115 -3.72 -12.69 8.17
CA GLU A 115 -3.79 -12.77 6.72
C GLU A 115 -4.71 -11.70 6.14
N ALA A 116 -5.87 -11.44 6.77
CA ALA A 116 -6.80 -10.43 6.28
C ALA A 116 -6.19 -9.02 6.38
N SER A 117 -5.53 -8.69 7.50
CA SER A 117 -4.87 -7.40 7.68
C SER A 117 -3.79 -7.14 6.62
N VAL A 118 -2.91 -8.12 6.40
CA VAL A 118 -1.81 -7.99 5.43
C VAL A 118 -2.33 -7.98 3.99
N LEU A 119 -3.32 -8.80 3.65
CA LEU A 119 -3.92 -8.79 2.31
C LEU A 119 -4.67 -7.50 2.01
N LEU A 120 -5.42 -6.94 2.96
CA LEU A 120 -6.06 -5.62 2.80
C LEU A 120 -5.01 -4.55 2.50
N MET A 121 -3.90 -4.57 3.22
CA MET A 121 -2.77 -3.67 2.95
C MET A 121 -2.16 -3.92 1.56
N ALA A 122 -1.95 -5.18 1.17
CA ALA A 122 -1.39 -5.54 -0.13
C ALA A 122 -2.29 -5.07 -1.30
N PHE A 123 -3.62 -5.26 -1.20
CA PHE A 123 -4.58 -4.78 -2.19
C PHE A 123 -4.64 -3.26 -2.25
N LEU A 124 -4.58 -2.57 -1.11
CA LEU A 124 -4.50 -1.12 -1.07
C LEU A 124 -3.25 -0.60 -1.79
N LEU A 125 -2.08 -1.18 -1.51
CA LEU A 125 -0.83 -0.82 -2.17
C LEU A 125 -0.88 -1.10 -3.67
N LEU A 126 -1.51 -2.22 -4.07
CA LEU A 126 -1.72 -2.55 -5.47
C LEU A 126 -2.58 -1.49 -6.17
N GLY A 127 -3.72 -1.13 -5.57
CA GLY A 127 -4.61 -0.09 -6.09
C GLY A 127 -3.89 1.23 -6.28
N ARG A 128 -3.14 1.69 -5.26
CA ARG A 128 -2.34 2.93 -5.32
C ARG A 128 -1.27 2.88 -6.40
N TYR A 129 -0.62 1.74 -6.56
CA TYR A 129 0.40 1.53 -7.58
C TYR A 129 -0.22 1.65 -8.98
N LEU A 130 -1.34 0.98 -9.23
CA LEU A 130 -2.07 1.07 -10.50
C LEU A 130 -2.60 2.48 -10.77
N GLU A 131 -3.13 3.15 -9.74
CA GLU A 131 -3.59 4.54 -9.82
C GLU A 131 -2.44 5.49 -10.20
N THR A 132 -1.27 5.33 -9.59
CA THR A 132 -0.08 6.15 -9.87
C THR A 132 0.41 5.96 -11.30
N LEU A 133 0.40 4.72 -11.80
CA LEU A 133 0.75 4.42 -13.19
C LEU A 133 -0.25 5.04 -14.17
N ALA A 134 -1.54 4.92 -13.89
CA ALA A 134 -2.60 5.46 -14.75
C ALA A 134 -2.50 7.00 -14.83
N LYS A 135 -2.41 7.68 -13.68
CA LYS A 135 -2.24 9.14 -13.62
C LYS A 135 -0.98 9.61 -14.35
N GLY A 136 0.08 8.80 -14.35
CA GLY A 136 1.30 9.11 -15.09
C GLY A 136 1.15 9.11 -16.58
N ARG A 137 0.55 8.06 -17.13
CA ARG A 137 0.27 7.98 -18.56
C ARG A 137 -0.63 9.12 -19.03
N THR A 138 -1.67 9.44 -18.25
CA THR A 138 -2.56 10.57 -18.55
C THR A 138 -1.83 11.91 -18.52
N SER A 139 -0.99 12.14 -17.51
CA SER A 139 -0.20 13.38 -17.40
C SER A 139 0.77 13.53 -18.58
N GLU A 140 1.43 12.45 -19.01
CA GLU A 140 2.31 12.47 -20.19
C GLU A 140 1.56 12.76 -21.48
N ALA A 141 0.37 12.19 -21.66
CA ALA A 141 -0.48 12.48 -22.82
C ALA A 141 -0.90 13.97 -22.85
N ILE A 142 -1.29 14.53 -21.70
CA ILE A 142 -1.63 15.97 -21.58
C ILE A 142 -0.40 16.83 -21.91
N LYS A 143 0.79 16.51 -21.37
CA LYS A 143 2.03 17.23 -21.70
C LYS A 143 2.32 17.20 -23.21
N LYS A 144 2.12 16.07 -23.88
CA LYS A 144 2.27 15.96 -25.35
C LYS A 144 1.29 16.86 -26.09
N LEU A 145 0.01 16.90 -25.67
CA LEU A 145 -0.99 17.78 -26.28
C LEU A 145 -0.66 19.26 -26.09
N MET A 146 -0.21 19.67 -24.90
CA MET A 146 0.26 21.04 -24.66
C MET A 146 1.48 21.39 -25.53
N GLY A 147 2.35 20.42 -25.79
CA GLY A 147 3.50 20.60 -26.69
C GLY A 147 3.13 20.82 -28.16
N LEU A 148 1.91 20.45 -28.58
CA LEU A 148 1.39 20.67 -29.95
C LEU A 148 0.81 22.08 -30.16
N GLN A 149 0.74 22.91 -29.12
CA GLN A 149 0.26 24.29 -29.24
C GLN A 149 1.18 25.10 -30.16
N ALA A 150 0.61 25.74 -31.19
CA ALA A 150 1.37 26.52 -32.17
C ALA A 150 2.09 27.69 -31.46
N LYS A 151 3.43 27.71 -31.54
CA LYS A 151 4.26 28.73 -30.89
C LYS A 151 4.36 30.04 -31.69
N LYS A 152 3.99 30.03 -32.97
CA LYS A 152 4.08 31.17 -33.89
C LYS A 152 2.86 31.19 -34.79
N ALA A 153 2.38 32.38 -35.12
CA ALA A 153 1.32 32.60 -36.10
C ALA A 153 1.79 33.63 -37.14
N THR A 154 1.49 33.40 -38.41
CA THR A 154 1.70 34.36 -39.50
C THR A 154 0.45 35.21 -39.63
N VAL A 155 0.58 36.52 -39.49
CA VAL A 155 -0.54 37.48 -39.60
C VAL A 155 -0.45 38.20 -40.94
N ILE A 156 -1.54 38.19 -41.71
CA ILE A 156 -1.68 38.99 -42.93
C ILE A 156 -2.44 40.26 -42.53
N ARG A 157 -1.90 41.43 -42.87
CA ARG A 157 -2.50 42.75 -42.65
C ARG A 157 -2.81 43.42 -43.98
#